data_AF-A0AA35IWU2-F1
#
_entry.id   AF-A0AA35IWU2-F1
#
_cell.length_a   1.000
_cell.length_b   1.000
_cell.length_c   1.000
_cell.angle_alpha   90.00
_cell.angle_beta   90.00
_cell.angle_gamma   90.00
#
_symmetry.space_group_name_H-M   'P 1'
#
loop_
_entity.id
_entity.type
_entity.pdbx_description
1 polymer ?
#
loop_
_entity_poly.entity_id
_entity_poly.type
_entity_poly.pdbx_seq_one_letter_code
_entity_poly.pdbx_strand_id
1 'polypeptide(L)'
;MSSDIAYSNINTTAENGNTKTSASVDVGANATADLNLPTVDEQRQYKVQLLLHINSILLARVIQMNNSLQTNLQNNINNSNNNNIIRIQQLISQLLKRVHANLHCISQINQGVPSAKPLILTPPQLANQQQSPQDILSKLYLLLARVFEIW
;
A
#
# COMPACT_ATOMS: atom_id res chain seq x y z
N MET A 1 8.88 -39.09 30.14
CA MET A 1 10.18 -38.75 30.74
C MET A 1 10.79 -37.69 29.83
N SER A 2 10.72 -36.40 30.17
CA SER A 2 11.68 -35.72 31.09
C SER A 2 13.06 -35.60 30.42
N SER A 3 13.71 -34.45 30.24
CA SER A 3 13.35 -33.03 30.45
C SER A 3 14.18 -32.16 29.45
N ASP A 4 14.28 -30.82 29.45
CA ASP A 4 13.74 -29.72 30.29
C ASP A 4 13.69 -28.39 29.49
N ILE A 5 13.31 -27.26 30.10
CA ILE A 5 13.43 -25.90 29.53
C ILE A 5 14.60 -25.14 30.19
N ALA A 6 15.58 -24.71 29.41
CA ALA A 6 16.68 -23.87 29.87
C ALA A 6 16.45 -22.40 29.50
N TYR A 7 16.15 -21.55 30.49
CA TYR A 7 16.19 -20.09 30.36
C TYR A 7 17.57 -19.57 30.76
N SER A 8 18.26 -18.86 29.84
CA SER A 8 19.49 -18.13 30.16
C SER A 8 19.20 -16.63 30.24
N ASN A 9 19.04 -16.14 31.47
CA ASN A 9 19.02 -14.71 31.79
C ASN A 9 20.47 -14.21 31.91
N ILE A 10 20.81 -13.09 31.26
CA ILE A 10 22.10 -12.42 31.42
C ILE A 10 21.87 -10.92 31.63
N ASN A 11 21.68 -10.52 32.89
CA ASN A 11 21.86 -9.14 33.30
C ASN A 11 23.36 -8.85 33.40
N THR A 12 23.88 -7.90 32.60
CA THR A 12 25.24 -7.39 32.75
C THR A 12 25.20 -6.01 33.39
N THR A 13 25.61 -5.95 34.66
CA THR A 13 25.84 -4.71 35.40
C THR A 13 27.03 -3.95 34.81
N ALA A 14 26.89 -2.64 34.60
CA ALA A 14 28.01 -1.76 34.25
C ALA A 14 28.00 -0.54 35.18
N GLU A 15 28.87 -0.55 36.19
CA GLU A 15 29.06 0.59 37.09
C GLU A 15 30.17 1.54 36.62
N ASN A 16 29.81 2.82 36.61
CA ASN A 16 30.61 3.96 37.08
C ASN A 16 31.84 4.45 36.26
N GLY A 17 31.95 5.78 36.17
CA GLY A 17 32.99 6.48 35.41
C GLY A 17 32.73 7.98 35.24
N ASN A 18 32.26 8.68 36.27
CA ASN A 18 31.95 10.11 36.20
C ASN A 18 33.17 11.00 36.50
N THR A 19 33.49 11.94 35.61
CA THR A 19 33.73 13.39 35.86
C THR A 19 34.73 14.02 34.88
N LYS A 20 34.25 15.00 34.09
CA LYS A 20 34.98 16.25 33.84
C LYS A 20 34.02 17.34 33.37
N THR A 21 33.86 18.35 34.21
CA THR A 21 33.06 19.54 33.92
C THR A 21 33.86 20.54 33.09
N SER A 22 33.23 21.08 32.05
CA SER A 22 33.59 22.39 31.48
C SER A 22 32.32 23.04 30.96
N ALA A 23 31.88 24.12 31.61
CA ALA A 23 30.71 24.87 31.17
C ALA A 23 31.07 25.72 29.94
N SER A 24 30.18 25.74 28.96
CA SER A 24 30.04 26.89 28.05
C SER A 24 28.55 27.08 27.80
N VAL A 25 28.02 28.21 28.25
CA VAL A 25 26.72 28.70 27.83
C VAL A 25 26.98 29.59 26.64
N ASP A 26 26.49 29.20 25.46
CA ASP A 26 26.24 30.15 24.38
C ASP A 26 24.81 29.99 23.87
N VAL A 27 24.15 31.12 23.66
CA VAL A 27 22.72 31.23 23.36
C VAL A 27 22.54 31.15 21.84
N GLY A 28 22.76 29.94 21.32
CA GLY A 28 22.46 29.59 19.94
C GLY A 28 21.06 29.00 19.81
N ALA A 29 20.02 29.85 19.84
CA ALA A 29 18.67 29.46 19.43
C ALA A 29 18.64 29.24 17.92
N ASN A 30 19.30 28.18 17.45
CA ASN A 30 19.25 27.77 16.06
C ASN A 30 17.86 27.20 15.78
N ALA A 31 16.95 28.08 15.40
CA ALA A 31 15.67 27.73 14.81
C ALA A 31 15.89 27.18 13.39
N THR A 32 16.67 26.10 13.27
CA THR A 32 16.33 25.05 12.32
C THR A 32 14.94 24.60 12.71
N ALA A 33 13.94 25.16 12.04
CA ALA A 33 12.67 24.49 11.93
C ALA A 33 12.99 23.12 11.32
N ASP A 34 13.04 22.09 12.17
CA ASP A 34 13.08 20.72 11.73
C ASP A 34 11.84 20.54 10.85
N LEU A 35 12.07 20.63 9.54
CA LEU A 35 11.12 20.20 8.54
C LEU A 35 10.86 18.74 8.89
N ASN A 36 9.69 18.50 9.49
CA ASN A 36 9.24 17.21 9.99
C ASN A 36 8.99 16.28 8.80
N LEU A 37 10.10 15.87 8.19
CA LEU A 37 10.18 15.11 6.96
C LEU A 37 10.05 13.65 7.38
N PRO A 38 9.06 12.91 6.85
CA PRO A 38 8.79 11.56 7.31
C PRO A 38 10.03 10.70 7.15
N THR A 39 10.35 9.92 8.18
CA THR A 39 11.47 8.98 8.18
C THR A 39 11.30 7.93 7.08
N VAL A 40 12.39 7.26 6.69
CA VAL A 40 12.36 6.18 5.69
C VAL A 40 11.36 5.07 6.08
N ASP A 41 11.18 4.85 7.38
CA ASP A 41 10.26 3.85 7.93
C ASP A 41 8.80 4.29 7.84
N GLU A 42 8.49 5.56 8.13
CA GLU A 42 7.16 6.14 7.93
C GLU A 42 6.79 6.22 6.45
N GLN A 43 7.72 6.64 5.57
CA GLN A 43 7.52 6.63 4.12
C GLN A 43 7.23 5.21 3.62
N ARG A 44 7.97 4.20 4.10
CA ARG A 44 7.73 2.78 3.81
C ARG A 44 6.35 2.34 4.28
N GLN A 45 5.99 2.64 5.52
CA GLN A 45 4.69 2.28 6.09
C GLN A 45 3.53 2.93 5.32
N TYR A 46 3.66 4.21 4.98
CA TYR A 46 2.66 4.94 4.19
C TYR A 46 2.51 4.38 2.77
N LYS A 47 3.62 4.08 2.07
CA LYS A 47 3.60 3.42 0.75
C LYS A 47 2.84 2.09 0.80
N VAL A 48 3.09 1.26 1.82
CA VAL A 48 2.38 -0.01 2.03
C VAL A 48 0.90 0.20 2.35
N GLN A 49 0.56 1.13 3.25
CA GLN A 49 -0.82 1.48 3.61
C GLN A 49 -1.61 1.97 2.40
N LEU A 50 -1.03 2.84 1.56
CA LEU A 50 -1.67 3.35 0.34
C LEU A 50 -1.96 2.23 -0.68
N LEU A 51 -0.99 1.33 -0.91
CA LEU A 51 -1.18 0.17 -1.78
C LEU A 51 -2.26 -0.80 -1.26
N LEU A 52 -2.29 -1.05 0.07
CA LEU A 52 -3.33 -1.87 0.70
C LEU A 52 -4.71 -1.21 0.64
N HIS A 53 -4.80 0.10 0.84
CA HIS A 53 -6.05 0.85 0.73
C HIS A 53 -6.61 0.78 -0.71
N ILE A 54 -5.76 1.00 -1.72
CA ILE A 54 -6.13 0.83 -3.13
C ILE A 54 -6.62 -0.59 -3.40
N ASN A 55 -5.93 -1.62 -2.87
CA ASN A 55 -6.36 -3.01 -3.00
C ASN A 55 -7.74 -3.28 -2.39
N SER A 56 -8.06 -2.69 -1.24
CA SER A 56 -9.39 -2.84 -0.62
C SER A 56 -10.51 -2.33 -1.54
N ILE A 57 -10.30 -1.19 -2.21
CA ILE A 57 -11.27 -0.58 -3.14
C ILE A 57 -11.36 -1.39 -4.44
N LEU A 58 -10.22 -1.86 -4.97
CA LEU A 58 -10.19 -2.74 -6.13
C LEU A 58 -10.96 -4.05 -5.88
N LEU A 59 -10.77 -4.67 -4.72
CA LEU A 59 -11.47 -5.91 -4.34
C LEU A 59 -12.97 -5.68 -4.12
N ALA A 60 -13.38 -4.58 -3.48
CA ALA A 60 -14.79 -4.23 -3.35
C ALA A 60 -15.46 -4.07 -4.74
N ARG A 61 -14.79 -3.41 -5.69
CA ARG A 61 -15.27 -3.26 -7.07
C ARG A 61 -15.28 -4.60 -7.84
N VAL A 62 -14.32 -5.50 -7.59
CA VAL A 62 -14.33 -6.88 -8.13
C VAL A 62 -15.55 -7.65 -7.61
N ILE A 63 -15.86 -7.59 -6.31
CA ILE A 63 -17.04 -8.27 -5.73
C ILE A 63 -18.34 -7.74 -6.36
N GLN A 64 -18.49 -6.42 -6.48
CA GLN A 64 -19.63 -5.80 -7.14
C GLN A 64 -19.78 -6.28 -8.59
N MET A 65 -18.71 -6.25 -9.38
CA MET A 65 -18.71 -6.72 -10.77
C MET A 65 -18.97 -8.21 -10.90
N ASN A 66 -18.46 -9.04 -9.98
CA ASN A 66 -18.69 -10.48 -9.98
C ASN A 66 -20.17 -10.80 -9.69
N ASN A 67 -20.81 -10.08 -8.77
CA ASN A 67 -22.25 -10.23 -8.51
C ASN A 67 -23.06 -9.87 -9.77
N SER A 68 -22.72 -8.77 -10.45
CA SER A 68 -23.33 -8.42 -11.75
C SER A 68 -23.10 -9.49 -12.81
N LEU A 69 -21.92 -10.12 -12.86
CA LEU A 69 -21.59 -11.21 -13.79
C LEU A 69 -22.52 -12.42 -13.55
N GLN A 70 -22.70 -12.84 -12.30
CA GLN A 70 -23.61 -13.95 -11.96
C GLN A 70 -25.05 -13.65 -12.38
N THR A 71 -25.55 -12.42 -12.15
CA THR A 71 -26.88 -12.01 -12.61
C THR A 71 -27.01 -12.03 -14.14
N ASN A 72 -25.98 -11.60 -14.87
CA ASN A 72 -25.98 -11.63 -16.33
C ASN A 72 -25.93 -13.06 -16.90
N LEU A 73 -25.21 -13.98 -16.23
CA LEU A 73 -25.16 -15.40 -16.57
C LEU A 73 -26.53 -16.07 -16.35
N GLN A 74 -27.16 -15.83 -15.19
CA GLN A 74 -28.47 -16.39 -14.85
C GLN A 74 -29.58 -15.96 -15.84
N ASN A 75 -29.49 -14.72 -16.35
CA ASN A 75 -30.47 -14.14 -17.26
C ASN A 75 -30.07 -14.26 -18.75
N ASN A 76 -29.09 -15.10 -19.11
CA ASN A 76 -28.57 -15.20 -20.48
C ASN A 76 -29.44 -16.07 -21.42
N ILE A 77 -30.72 -15.75 -21.52
CA ILE A 77 -31.62 -16.40 -22.48
C ILE A 77 -31.18 -16.03 -23.91
N ASN A 78 -31.04 -17.03 -24.78
CA ASN A 78 -30.65 -16.88 -26.19
C ASN A 78 -29.27 -16.24 -26.45
N ASN A 79 -28.28 -16.39 -25.55
CA ASN A 79 -26.90 -15.87 -25.71
C ASN A 79 -26.77 -14.33 -25.89
N SER A 80 -27.84 -13.57 -25.69
CA SER A 80 -27.90 -12.13 -25.97
C SER A 80 -26.88 -11.32 -25.15
N ASN A 81 -26.55 -11.78 -23.94
CA ASN A 81 -25.70 -11.05 -23.00
C ASN A 81 -24.19 -11.39 -23.11
N ASN A 82 -23.77 -12.26 -24.03
CA ASN A 82 -22.38 -12.74 -24.11
C ASN A 82 -21.34 -11.60 -24.21
N ASN A 83 -21.62 -10.55 -24.99
CA ASN A 83 -20.73 -9.39 -25.10
C ASN A 83 -20.56 -8.62 -23.77
N ASN A 84 -21.60 -8.57 -22.92
CA ASN A 84 -21.54 -7.89 -21.63
C ASN A 84 -20.84 -8.76 -20.58
N ILE A 85 -21.11 -10.08 -20.59
CA ILE A 85 -20.40 -11.08 -19.77
C ILE A 85 -18.89 -10.99 -20.01
N ILE A 86 -18.46 -11.00 -21.28
CA ILE A 86 -17.04 -10.87 -21.66
C ILE A 86 -16.43 -9.55 -21.16
N ARG A 87 -17.11 -8.41 -21.33
CA ARG A 87 -16.63 -7.10 -20.86
C ARG A 87 -16.47 -7.07 -19.33
N ILE A 88 -17.44 -7.58 -18.57
CA ILE A 88 -17.38 -7.63 -17.11
C ILE A 88 -16.22 -8.52 -16.66
N GLN A 89 -16.04 -9.70 -17.27
CA GLN A 89 -14.93 -10.60 -16.98
C GLN A 89 -13.55 -9.98 -17.29
N GLN A 90 -13.44 -9.24 -18.40
CA GLN A 90 -12.23 -8.49 -18.75
C GLN A 90 -11.91 -7.39 -17.72
N LEU A 91 -12.92 -6.62 -17.27
CA LEU A 91 -12.74 -5.61 -16.23
C LEU A 91 -12.30 -6.24 -14.89
N ILE A 92 -12.93 -7.33 -14.46
CA ILE A 92 -12.51 -8.09 -13.27
C ILE A 92 -11.04 -8.53 -13.39
N SER A 93 -10.64 -9.09 -14.53
CA SER A 93 -9.25 -9.50 -14.79
C SER A 93 -8.27 -8.32 -14.68
N GLN A 94 -8.62 -7.15 -15.21
CA GLN A 94 -7.79 -5.94 -15.10
C GLN A 94 -7.65 -5.46 -13.65
N LEU A 95 -8.72 -5.48 -12.86
CA LEU A 95 -8.68 -5.10 -11.44
C LEU A 95 -7.83 -6.09 -10.63
N LEU A 96 -7.96 -7.40 -10.87
CA LEU A 96 -7.15 -8.42 -10.19
C LEU A 96 -5.65 -8.34 -10.54
N LYS A 97 -5.30 -8.05 -11.80
CA LYS A 97 -3.91 -7.78 -12.21
C LYS A 97 -3.30 -6.61 -11.44
N ARG A 98 -4.10 -5.59 -11.11
CA ARG A 98 -3.69 -4.42 -10.32
C ARG A 98 -3.49 -4.77 -8.85
N VAL A 99 -4.40 -5.54 -8.26
CA VAL A 99 -4.24 -6.07 -6.89
C VAL A 99 -2.94 -6.88 -6.80
N HIS A 100 -2.68 -7.75 -7.77
CA HIS A 100 -1.43 -8.52 -7.82
C HIS A 100 -0.18 -7.64 -7.94
N ALA A 101 -0.17 -6.66 -8.85
CA ALA A 101 0.95 -5.72 -9.01
C ALA A 101 1.24 -4.91 -7.73
N ASN A 102 0.19 -4.49 -7.02
CA ASN A 102 0.30 -3.77 -5.75
C ASN A 102 0.84 -4.67 -4.63
N LEU A 103 0.34 -5.91 -4.51
CA LEU A 103 0.85 -6.89 -3.52
C LEU A 103 2.31 -7.27 -3.79
N HIS A 104 2.69 -7.41 -5.07
CA HIS A 104 4.07 -7.66 -5.46
C HIS A 104 5.00 -6.49 -5.06
N CYS A 105 4.54 -5.24 -5.26
CA CYS A 105 5.26 -4.06 -4.82
C CYS A 105 5.40 -3.98 -3.28
N ILE A 106 4.33 -4.26 -2.52
CA ILE A 106 4.39 -4.36 -1.04
C ILE A 106 5.43 -5.41 -0.63
N SER A 107 5.48 -6.56 -1.30
CA SER A 107 6.46 -7.62 -1.00
C SER A 107 7.90 -7.14 -1.20
N GLN A 108 8.20 -6.45 -2.30
CA GLN A 108 9.54 -5.87 -2.54
C GLN A 108 9.90 -4.80 -1.50
N ILE A 109 8.96 -3.90 -1.17
CA ILE A 109 9.14 -2.86 -0.15
C ILE A 109 9.48 -3.48 1.22
N ASN A 110 8.74 -4.53 1.61
CA ASN A 110 8.96 -5.24 2.88
C ASN A 110 10.26 -6.08 2.89
N GLN A 111 10.79 -6.45 1.73
CA GLN A 111 12.11 -7.09 1.57
C GLN A 111 13.28 -6.10 1.58
N GLY A 112 13.02 -4.80 1.81
CA GLY A 112 14.07 -3.77 1.88
C GLY A 112 14.39 -3.10 0.53
N VAL A 113 13.48 -3.15 -0.46
CA VAL A 113 13.61 -2.43 -1.74
C VAL A 113 12.67 -1.21 -1.74
N PRO A 114 13.04 -0.07 -1.11
CA PRO A 114 12.15 1.09 -0.97
C PRO A 114 11.86 1.82 -2.29
N SER A 115 12.71 1.63 -3.30
CA SER A 115 12.59 2.14 -4.66
C SER A 115 11.68 1.30 -5.57
N ALA A 116 11.16 0.17 -5.08
CA ALA A 116 10.22 -0.66 -5.81
C ALA A 116 8.96 0.14 -6.17
N LYS A 117 8.48 0.02 -7.40
CA LYS A 117 7.28 0.71 -7.88
C LYS A 117 6.23 -0.30 -8.35
N PRO A 118 4.92 -0.03 -8.17
CA PRO A 118 3.88 -0.92 -8.68
C PRO A 118 3.91 -0.92 -10.21
N LEU A 119 3.85 -2.12 -10.80
CA LEU A 119 3.95 -2.31 -12.26
C LEU A 119 2.84 -1.59 -13.05
N ILE A 120 1.72 -1.22 -12.39
CA ILE A 120 0.58 -0.56 -13.01
C ILE A 120 0.24 0.71 -12.22
N LEU A 121 0.82 1.85 -12.62
CA LEU A 121 0.62 3.17 -12.01
C LEU A 121 -0.54 3.98 -12.61
N THR A 122 -1.04 3.63 -13.80
CA THR A 122 -2.18 4.30 -14.43
C THR A 122 -3.49 3.91 -13.74
N PRO A 123 -4.53 4.77 -13.69
CA PRO A 123 -5.85 4.35 -13.20
C PRO A 123 -6.49 3.28 -14.11
N PRO A 124 -7.41 2.43 -13.60
CA PRO A 124 -8.13 1.46 -14.43
C PRO A 124 -9.02 2.17 -15.45
N GLN A 125 -8.85 1.83 -16.73
CA GLN A 125 -9.65 2.36 -17.82
C GLN A 125 -11.01 1.64 -17.90
N LEU A 126 -11.95 2.11 -17.08
CA LEU A 126 -13.37 1.79 -17.18
C LEU A 126 -13.91 2.41 -18.47
N ALA A 127 -13.94 1.62 -19.55
CA ALA A 127 -14.33 2.10 -20.88
C ALA A 127 -15.75 2.71 -20.89
N ASN A 128 -15.81 4.04 -21.04
CA ASN A 128 -16.99 4.86 -21.38
C ASN A 128 -18.26 4.70 -20.52
N GLN A 129 -18.24 4.01 -19.38
CA GLN A 129 -19.31 4.12 -18.39
C GLN A 129 -19.16 5.40 -17.58
N GLN A 130 -19.66 6.50 -18.17
CA GLN A 130 -20.06 7.77 -17.57
C GLN A 130 -19.56 7.98 -16.13
N GLN A 131 -18.25 8.22 -16.00
CA GLN A 131 -17.60 8.36 -14.71
C GLN A 131 -18.16 9.59 -14.00
N SER A 132 -18.83 9.37 -12.87
CA SER A 132 -19.16 10.46 -11.95
C SER A 132 -17.87 11.22 -11.59
N PRO A 133 -17.93 12.55 -11.35
CA PRO A 133 -16.75 13.39 -11.08
C PRO A 133 -16.02 13.08 -9.74
N GLN A 134 -16.26 11.91 -9.14
CA GLN A 134 -15.79 11.48 -7.82
C GLN A 134 -15.28 10.03 -7.77
N ASP A 135 -14.76 9.46 -8.88
CA ASP A 135 -14.11 8.13 -8.78
C ASP A 135 -12.79 8.25 -7.98
N ILE A 136 -12.91 8.05 -6.66
CA ILE A 136 -11.84 8.14 -5.65
C ILE A 136 -10.60 7.36 -6.05
N LEU A 137 -10.78 6.24 -6.76
CA LEU A 137 -9.71 5.39 -7.25
C LEU A 137 -8.75 6.14 -8.19
N SER A 138 -9.25 7.03 -9.05
CA SER A 138 -8.40 7.84 -9.93
C SER A 138 -7.57 8.86 -9.15
N LYS A 139 -8.14 9.45 -8.09
CA LYS A 139 -7.40 10.36 -7.18
C LYS A 139 -6.32 9.60 -6.41
N LEU A 140 -6.63 8.38 -5.93
CA LEU A 140 -5.67 7.51 -5.26
C LEU A 140 -4.55 7.03 -6.17
N TYR A 141 -4.82 6.74 -7.45
CA TYR A 141 -3.76 6.41 -8.43
C TYR A 141 -2.85 7.61 -8.75
N LEU A 142 -3.40 8.82 -8.80
CA LEU A 142 -2.59 10.04 -8.94
C LEU A 142 -1.73 10.30 -7.69
N LEU A 143 -2.29 10.10 -6.50
CA LEU A 143 -1.54 10.16 -5.24
C LEU A 143 -0.44 9.09 -5.20
N LEU A 144 -0.75 7.85 -5.58
CA LEU A 144 0.21 6.75 -5.68
C LEU A 144 1.37 7.09 -6.62
N ALA A 145 1.08 7.64 -7.80
CA ALA A 145 2.10 8.07 -8.74
C ALA A 145 3.04 9.12 -8.14
N ARG A 146 2.50 10.15 -7.46
CA ARG A 146 3.32 11.19 -6.81
C ARG A 146 4.13 10.66 -5.62
N VAL A 147 3.52 9.81 -4.78
CA VAL A 147 4.19 9.24 -3.60
C VAL A 147 5.37 8.36 -3.99
N PHE A 148 5.27 7.60 -5.08
CA PHE A 148 6.37 6.79 -5.63
C PHE A 148 7.28 7.54 -6.62
N GLU A 149 7.04 8.83 -6.85
CA GLU A 149 7.91 9.74 -7.62
C GLU A 149 8.78 10.59 -6.68
N ILE A 150 8.23 11.02 -5.54
CA ILE A 150 8.87 11.89 -4.55
C ILE A 150 9.65 11.08 -3.49
N TRP A 151 9.15 9.90 -3.09
CA TRP A 151 9.75 9.01 -2.08
C TRP A 151 10.14 7.65 -2.67
#